data_AF-A0A6M5IZ32-F1
#
_entry.id   AF-A0A6M5IZ32-F1
#
_cell.length_a   1.000
_cell.length_b   1.000
_cell.length_c   1.000
_cell.angle_alpha   90.00
_cell.angle_beta   90.00
_cell.angle_gamma   90.00
#
_symmetry.space_group_name_H-M   'P 1'
#
loop_
_entity.id
_entity.type
_entity.pdbx_description
1 polymer ?
#
loop_
_entity_poly.entity_id
_entity_poly.type
_entity_poly.pdbx_seq_one_letter_code
_entity_poly.pdbx_strand_id
1 'polypeptide(L)'
;MQDGQKEPDPDDDPTRVVNQPSLTRSQGTVWLVVGGVMAAISVVLLLALRDVDSGATPLVAVAVIVLLYLAMVEVRLLVRPLRLRLGLMAVCFGAIAAVALLAVVLIGMGQVLP
;
A
#
# COMPACT_ATOMS: atom_id res chain seq x y z
N MET A 1 -61.53 1.50 1.96
CA MET A 1 -60.18 2.04 2.23
C MET A 1 -59.20 1.10 1.53
N GLN A 2 -58.87 1.35 0.27
CA GLN A 2 -57.86 0.58 -0.46
C GLN A 2 -56.54 1.33 -0.29
N ASP A 3 -55.61 0.70 0.43
CA ASP A 3 -54.25 1.18 0.61
C ASP A 3 -53.56 1.18 -0.77
N GLY A 4 -53.11 2.37 -1.20
CA GLY A 4 -52.41 2.52 -2.47
C GLY A 4 -51.06 1.80 -2.40
N GLN A 5 -50.98 0.60 -2.98
CA GLN A 5 -49.71 -0.05 -3.25
C GLN A 5 -48.90 0.84 -4.20
N LYS A 6 -47.96 1.60 -3.64
CA LYS A 6 -46.86 2.18 -4.41
C LYS A 6 -46.01 1.02 -4.91
N GLU A 7 -45.86 0.90 -6.23
CA GLU A 7 -44.84 0.03 -6.82
C GLU A 7 -43.48 0.34 -6.15
N PRO A 8 -42.69 -0.68 -5.78
CA PRO A 8 -41.37 -0.47 -5.22
C PRO A 8 -40.55 0.34 -6.24
N ASP A 9 -40.02 1.48 -5.80
CA ASP A 9 -39.18 2.33 -6.63
C ASP A 9 -37.92 1.53 -7.05
N PRO A 10 -37.66 1.31 -8.36
CA PRO A 10 -36.49 0.58 -8.83
C PRO A 10 -35.16 1.23 -8.45
N ASP A 11 -35.16 2.49 -7.99
CA ASP A 11 -33.98 3.14 -7.43
C ASP A 11 -33.67 2.70 -5.98
N ASP A 12 -34.62 2.09 -5.27
CA ASP A 12 -34.46 1.61 -3.88
C ASP A 12 -34.22 0.08 -3.79
N ASP A 13 -34.03 -0.59 -4.94
CA ASP A 13 -33.71 -2.02 -4.98
C ASP A 13 -32.29 -2.28 -4.40
N PRO A 14 -32.17 -3.03 -3.28
CA PRO A 14 -30.90 -3.32 -2.64
C PRO A 14 -30.06 -4.34 -3.43
N THR A 15 -30.64 -5.06 -4.39
CA THR A 15 -29.92 -6.02 -5.25
C THR A 15 -29.24 -5.33 -6.44
N ARG A 16 -29.58 -4.07 -6.72
CA ARG A 16 -28.96 -3.28 -7.78
C ARG A 16 -27.48 -3.01 -7.49
N VAL A 17 -26.60 -3.35 -8.43
CA VAL A 17 -25.12 -3.30 -8.27
C VAL A 17 -24.59 -1.94 -7.80
N VAL A 18 -25.22 -0.83 -8.24
CA VAL A 18 -24.81 0.54 -7.83
C VAL A 18 -25.16 0.86 -6.38
N ASN A 19 -26.21 0.22 -5.84
CA ASN A 19 -26.69 0.40 -4.47
C ASN A 19 -26.00 -0.56 -3.49
N GLN A 20 -25.07 -1.40 -3.95
CA GLN A 20 -24.30 -2.30 -3.09
C GLN A 20 -23.00 -1.60 -2.65
N PRO A 21 -22.95 -1.01 -1.43
CA PRO A 21 -21.77 -0.29 -0.95
C PRO A 21 -20.53 -1.19 -0.82
N SER A 22 -20.71 -2.51 -0.70
CA SER A 22 -19.64 -3.51 -0.71
C SER A 22 -18.93 -3.64 -2.05
N LEU A 23 -19.62 -3.38 -3.17
CA LEU A 23 -19.07 -3.45 -4.53
C LEU A 23 -18.57 -2.09 -5.04
N THR A 24 -19.15 -0.99 -4.54
CA THR A 24 -18.80 0.37 -4.99
C THR A 24 -17.73 1.04 -4.12
N ARG A 25 -17.60 0.68 -2.84
CA ARG A 25 -16.47 1.14 -2.00
C ARG A 25 -15.34 0.13 -1.98
N SER A 26 -14.39 0.29 -2.90
CA SER A 26 -13.03 -0.19 -2.67
C SER A 26 -12.47 0.55 -1.44
N GLN A 27 -12.49 -0.12 -0.29
CA GLN A 27 -11.81 0.38 0.91
C GLN A 27 -10.32 0.32 0.62
N GLY A 28 -9.71 1.46 0.28
CA GLY A 28 -8.26 1.55 0.05
C GLY A 28 -7.41 1.13 1.27
N THR A 29 -8.01 0.63 2.34
CA THR A 29 -7.34 -0.01 3.48
C THR A 29 -6.54 -1.22 3.03
N VAL A 30 -7.00 -1.94 1.99
CA VAL A 30 -6.23 -3.04 1.38
C VAL A 30 -4.84 -2.58 0.93
N TRP A 31 -4.71 -1.38 0.37
CA TRP A 31 -3.42 -0.82 -0.04
C TRP A 31 -2.45 -0.63 1.13
N LEU A 32 -2.95 -0.22 2.31
CA LEU A 32 -2.13 -0.09 3.51
C LEU A 32 -1.65 -1.43 4.05
N VAL A 33 -2.52 -2.45 3.99
CA VAL A 33 -2.17 -3.82 4.41
C VAL A 33 -1.11 -4.39 3.47
N VAL A 34 -1.34 -4.34 2.16
CA VAL A 34 -0.39 -4.84 1.16
C VAL A 34 0.94 -4.09 1.22
N GLY A 35 0.91 -2.76 1.33
CA GLY A 35 2.13 -1.96 1.50
C GLY A 35 2.85 -2.24 2.81
N GLY A 36 2.12 -2.48 3.90
CA GLY A 36 2.70 -2.82 5.20
C GLY A 36 3.37 -4.19 5.18
N VAL A 37 2.72 -5.17 4.56
CA VAL A 37 3.31 -6.50 4.36
C VAL A 37 4.58 -6.41 3.52
N MET A 38 4.56 -5.66 2.42
CA MET A 38 5.75 -5.47 1.57
C MET A 38 6.90 -4.78 2.30
N ALA A 39 6.61 -3.72 3.06
CA ALA A 39 7.60 -3.04 3.88
C ALA A 39 8.18 -3.97 4.95
N ALA A 40 7.33 -4.73 5.66
CA ALA A 40 7.76 -5.68 6.67
C ALA A 40 8.68 -6.76 6.10
N ILE A 41 8.30 -7.37 4.97
CA ILE A 41 9.12 -8.39 4.29
C ILE A 41 10.48 -7.78 3.89
N SER A 42 10.47 -6.57 3.33
CA SER A 42 11.68 -5.89 2.88
C SER A 42 12.62 -5.55 4.06
N VAL A 43 12.07 -5.09 5.18
CA VAL A 43 12.85 -4.80 6.40
C VAL A 43 13.45 -6.08 6.97
N VAL A 44 12.66 -7.15 7.11
CA VAL A 44 13.16 -8.44 7.62
C VAL A 44 14.27 -8.99 6.73
N LEU A 45 14.10 -8.92 5.41
CA LEU A 45 15.10 -9.35 4.44
C LEU A 45 16.41 -8.55 4.57
N LEU A 46 16.34 -7.23 4.64
CA LEU A 46 17.52 -6.37 4.76
C LEU A 46 18.24 -6.54 6.10
N LEU A 47 17.48 -6.77 7.18
CA LEU A 47 18.07 -7.08 8.48
C LEU A 47 18.80 -8.43 8.47
N ALA A 48 18.29 -9.43 7.74
CA ALA A 48 18.98 -10.71 7.56
C ALA A 48 20.27 -10.57 6.72
N LEU A 49 20.29 -9.65 5.76
CA LEU A 49 21.47 -9.34 4.94
C LEU A 49 22.50 -8.46 5.66
N ARG A 50 22.18 -7.93 6.85
CA ARG A 50 23.06 -7.03 7.61
C ARG A 50 24.40 -7.67 7.94
N ASP A 51 24.43 -8.94 8.29
CA ASP A 51 25.67 -9.61 8.69
C ASP A 51 26.56 -9.98 7.50
N VAL A 52 26.03 -9.89 6.28
CA VAL A 52 26.76 -10.16 5.03
C VAL A 52 27.46 -8.90 4.51
N ASP A 53 26.89 -7.72 4.78
CA ASP A 53 27.44 -6.43 4.35
C ASP A 53 28.10 -5.69 5.53
N SER A 54 29.40 -5.42 5.45
CA SER A 54 30.12 -4.59 6.44
C SER A 54 29.71 -3.11 6.37
N GLY A 55 28.95 -2.72 5.34
CA GLY A 55 28.53 -1.35 5.06
C GLY A 55 27.29 -0.90 5.85
N ALA A 56 27.02 0.41 5.76
CA ALA A 56 25.80 1.01 6.32
C ALA A 56 24.57 0.90 5.41
N THR A 57 24.74 0.32 4.21
CA THR A 57 23.72 0.19 3.15
C THR A 57 22.40 -0.41 3.65
N PRO A 58 22.37 -1.58 4.33
CA PRO A 58 21.12 -2.19 4.77
C PRO A 58 20.37 -1.33 5.80
N LEU A 59 21.08 -0.66 6.71
CA LEU A 59 20.47 0.21 7.71
C LEU A 59 19.82 1.46 7.08
N VAL A 60 20.52 2.09 6.12
CA VAL A 60 19.98 3.24 5.38
C VAL A 60 18.74 2.84 4.59
N ALA A 61 18.78 1.69 3.91
CA ALA A 61 17.65 1.19 3.13
C ALA A 61 16.43 0.90 4.03
N VAL A 62 16.62 0.28 5.20
CA VAL A 62 15.56 0.07 6.19
C VAL A 62 14.94 1.40 6.62
N ALA A 63 15.75 2.40 6.97
CA ALA A 63 15.26 3.71 7.38
C ALA A 63 14.42 4.37 6.27
N VAL A 64 14.86 4.31 5.01
CA VAL A 64 14.12 4.85 3.87
C VAL A 64 12.79 4.12 3.66
N ILE A 65 12.76 2.79 3.75
CA ILE A 65 11.52 2.00 3.62
C ILE A 65 10.51 2.36 4.71
N VAL A 66 10.98 2.52 5.95
CA VAL A 66 10.11 2.94 7.07
C VAL A 66 9.53 4.33 6.82
N LEU A 67 10.35 5.29 6.36
CA LEU A 67 9.89 6.63 6.02
C LEU A 67 8.86 6.63 4.88
N LEU A 68 9.09 5.82 3.83
CA LEU A 68 8.13 5.68 2.73
C LEU A 68 6.81 5.08 3.19
N TYR A 69 6.85 4.10 4.10
CA TYR A 69 5.63 3.54 4.67
C TYR A 69 4.89 4.55 5.56
N LEU A 70 5.61 5.34 6.35
CA LEU A 70 5.02 6.43 7.13
C LEU A 70 4.36 7.48 6.21
N ALA A 71 5.02 7.86 5.13
CA ALA A 71 4.43 8.74 4.12
C ALA A 71 3.14 8.14 3.53
N MET A 72 3.11 6.82 3.29
CA MET A 72 1.89 6.13 2.88
C MET A 72 0.79 6.27 3.95
N VAL A 73 1.11 6.10 5.24
CA VAL A 73 0.15 6.32 6.34
C VAL A 73 -0.34 7.77 6.39
N GLU A 74 0.53 8.77 6.25
CA GLU A 74 0.15 10.18 6.25
C GLU A 74 -0.77 10.53 5.08
N VAL A 75 -0.45 10.06 3.88
CA VAL A 75 -1.28 10.22 2.68
C VAL A 75 -2.68 9.65 2.91
N ARG A 76 -2.79 8.54 3.65
CA ARG A 76 -4.10 7.98 3.99
C ARG A 76 -4.93 8.96 4.83
N LEU A 77 -4.30 9.58 5.82
CA LEU A 77 -4.95 10.39 6.84
C LEU A 77 -5.26 11.80 6.32
N LEU A 78 -4.39 12.38 5.49
CA LEU A 78 -4.50 13.78 5.04
C LEU A 78 -5.23 13.93 3.70
N VAL A 79 -5.15 12.96 2.78
CA VAL A 79 -5.71 13.12 1.43
C VAL A 79 -7.19 12.74 1.38
N ARG A 80 -8.06 13.76 1.27
CA ARG A 80 -9.51 13.63 1.07
C ARG A 80 -9.94 13.10 -0.31
N PRO A 81 -9.37 13.53 -1.46
CA PRO A 81 -9.82 13.06 -2.76
C PRO A 81 -9.42 11.60 -3.02
N LEU A 82 -10.41 10.75 -3.30
CA LEU A 82 -10.25 9.30 -3.43
C LEU A 82 -9.24 8.89 -4.52
N ARG A 83 -9.28 9.57 -5.67
CA ARG A 83 -8.41 9.27 -6.85
C ARG A 83 -6.95 9.60 -6.59
N LEU A 84 -6.68 10.78 -6.01
CA LEU A 84 -5.32 11.20 -5.67
C LEU A 84 -4.72 10.28 -4.60
N ARG A 85 -5.53 9.87 -3.62
CA ARG A 85 -5.11 8.96 -2.56
C ARG A 85 -4.67 7.60 -3.12
N LEU A 86 -5.42 7.04 -4.07
CA LEU A 86 -5.07 5.78 -4.73
C LEU A 86 -3.75 5.88 -5.52
N GLY A 87 -3.57 6.95 -6.30
CA GLY A 87 -2.35 7.16 -7.07
C GLY A 87 -1.11 7.32 -6.17
N LEU A 88 -1.23 8.12 -5.12
CA LEU A 88 -0.11 8.39 -4.22
C LEU A 88 0.28 7.15 -3.38
N MET A 89 -0.70 6.33 -2.99
CA MET A 89 -0.48 5.01 -2.38
C MET A 89 0.28 4.07 -3.31
N ALA A 90 -0.09 4.04 -4.60
CA ALA A 90 0.57 3.21 -5.60
C ALA A 90 2.03 3.62 -5.81
N VAL A 91 2.29 4.93 -5.83
CA VAL A 91 3.66 5.47 -5.92
C VAL A 91 4.48 5.11 -4.68
N CYS A 92 3.94 5.29 -3.47
CA CYS A 92 4.64 4.89 -2.24
C CYS A 92 4.98 3.39 -2.22
N PHE A 93 4.02 2.54 -2.61
CA PHE A 93 4.25 1.09 -2.71
C PHE A 93 5.36 0.75 -3.72
N GLY A 94 5.29 1.34 -4.91
CA GLY A 94 6.31 1.18 -5.95
C GLY A 94 7.69 1.66 -5.49
N ALA A 95 7.75 2.77 -4.75
CA ALA A 95 8.99 3.30 -4.19
C ALA A 95 9.58 2.35 -3.13
N ILE A 96 8.77 1.77 -2.24
CA ILE A 96 9.23 0.75 -1.27
C ILE A 96 9.87 -0.43 -2.01
N ALA A 97 9.19 -0.95 -3.03
CA ALA A 97 9.68 -2.07 -3.82
C ALA A 97 11.00 -1.71 -4.55
N ALA A 98 11.07 -0.52 -5.15
CA ALA A 98 12.26 -0.05 -5.85
C ALA A 98 13.47 0.10 -4.92
N VAL A 99 13.27 0.70 -3.74
CA VAL A 99 14.34 0.86 -2.73
C VAL A 99 14.82 -0.50 -2.22
N ALA A 100 13.90 -1.42 -1.91
CA ALA A 100 14.26 -2.76 -1.48
C ALA A 100 15.09 -3.51 -2.53
N LEU A 101 14.66 -3.48 -3.80
CA LEU A 101 15.40 -4.08 -4.91
C LEU A 101 16.78 -3.45 -5.10
N LEU A 102 16.86 -2.12 -5.10
CA LEU A 102 18.12 -1.40 -5.27
C LEU A 102 19.11 -1.74 -4.15
N ALA A 103 18.64 -1.80 -2.90
CA ALA A 103 19.47 -2.16 -1.75
C ALA A 103 20.04 -3.58 -1.89
N VAL A 104 19.20 -4.56 -2.29
CA VAL A 104 19.64 -5.93 -2.52
C VAL A 104 20.69 -6.01 -3.63
N VAL A 105 20.47 -5.30 -4.74
CA VAL A 105 21.43 -5.26 -5.85
C VAL A 105 22.76 -4.64 -5.42
N LEU A 106 22.74 -3.54 -4.67
CA LEU A 106 23.96 -2.88 -4.19
C LEU A 106 24.75 -3.76 -3.22
N ILE A 107 24.06 -4.42 -2.28
CA ILE A 107 24.69 -5.39 -1.36
C ILE A 107 25.32 -6.52 -2.17
N GLY A 108 24.58 -7.09 -3.13
CA GLY A 108 25.10 -8.17 -3.99
C GLY A 108 26.32 -7.74 -4.82
N MET A 109 26.30 -6.54 -5.41
CA MET A 109 27.44 -6.00 -6.17
C MET A 109 28.68 -5.78 -5.28
N GLY A 110 28.49 -5.30 -4.05
CA GLY A 110 29.58 -5.11 -3.09
C GLY A 110 30.24 -6.43 -2.65
N GLN A 111 29.56 -7.57 -2.79
CA GLN A 111 30.16 -8.89 -2.55
C GLN A 111 30.89 -9.45 -3.78
N VAL A 112 30.47 -9.07 -4.99
CA VAL A 112 31.04 -9.57 -6.25
C VAL A 112 32.32 -8.82 -6.65
N LEU A 113 32.42 -7.54 -6.29
CA LEU A 113 33.60 -6.71 -6.52
C LEU A 113 34.38 -6.54 -5.20
N PRO A 114 35.48 -7.28 -4.98
CA PRO A 114 36.28 -7.18 -3.77
C PRO A 114 37.00 -5.83 -3.63
#